data_AF-A0A520F663-F1
#
_entry.id   AF-A0A520F663-F1
#
_cell.length_a   1.000
_cell.length_b   1.000
_cell.length_c   1.000
_cell.angle_alpha   90.00
_cell.angle_beta   90.00
_cell.angle_gamma   90.00
#
_symmetry.space_group_name_H-M   'P 1'
#
loop_
_entity.id
_entity.type
_entity.pdbx_description
1 polymer ?
#
loop_
_entity_poly.entity_id
_entity_poly.type
_entity_poly.pdbx_seq_one_letter_code
_entity_poly.pdbx_strand_id
1 'polypeptide(L)'
;MAGRLRERLTRSDTLTDRPDFALVGVLRIPELQTSPARAIYRRVGIALAALALAVLIVYIDREGYRDAQDNELSLLDCIYYATVSLSTTGYGDITPFTPSARLVNVLLITPLRIFFLIVLVGTTLSALTQSSRQAFKIQRWRQHVRNHTV
;
A
#
# COMPACT_ATOMS: atom_id res chain seq x y z
N MET A 1 34.37 -6.64 -51.52
CA MET A 1 33.31 -7.02 -50.54
C MET A 1 33.31 -6.09 -49.31
N ALA A 2 33.49 -4.76 -49.48
CA ALA A 2 33.74 -3.81 -48.39
C ALA A 2 32.65 -2.73 -48.19
N GLY A 3 31.62 -2.69 -49.04
CA GLY A 3 30.61 -1.62 -49.02
C GLY A 3 29.51 -1.76 -47.96
N ARG A 4 29.19 -2.99 -47.52
CA ARG A 4 28.04 -3.23 -46.62
C ARG A 4 28.28 -2.88 -45.15
N LEU A 5 29.53 -2.78 -44.71
CA LEU A 5 29.84 -2.38 -43.33
C LEU A 5 29.71 -0.86 -43.13
N ARG A 6 29.95 -0.06 -44.17
CA ARG A 6 29.91 1.41 -44.06
C ARG A 6 28.49 1.95 -43.90
N GLU A 7 27.50 1.34 -44.54
CA GLU A 7 26.08 1.73 -44.42
C GLU A 7 25.47 1.45 -43.04
N ARG A 8 26.00 0.49 -42.28
CA ARG A 8 25.49 0.20 -40.93
C ARG A 8 25.94 1.21 -39.89
N LEU A 9 27.07 1.89 -40.11
CA LEU A 9 27.60 2.88 -39.17
C LEU A 9 26.98 4.27 -39.38
N THR A 10 26.66 4.66 -40.62
CA THR A 10 25.98 5.94 -40.91
C THR A 10 24.53 5.99 -40.41
N ARG A 11 23.86 4.84 -40.25
CA ARG A 11 22.47 4.80 -39.77
C ARG A 11 22.35 5.11 -38.27
N SER A 12 23.42 4.91 -37.50
CA SER A 12 23.46 5.22 -36.08
C SER A 12 23.57 6.72 -35.81
N ASP A 13 24.32 7.45 -36.64
CA ASP A 13 24.46 8.92 -36.52
C ASP A 13 23.16 9.68 -36.83
N THR A 14 22.30 9.11 -37.70
CA THR A 14 20.99 9.73 -38.04
C THR A 14 19.94 9.69 -36.92
N LEU A 15 20.24 9.07 -35.77
CA LEU A 15 19.37 9.06 -34.60
C LEU A 15 19.76 10.12 -33.57
N THR A 16 21.03 10.53 -33.54
CA THR A 16 21.57 11.56 -32.64
C THR A 16 21.21 12.97 -33.10
N ASP A 17 21.00 13.15 -34.41
CA ASP A 17 20.71 14.44 -35.06
C ASP A 17 19.19 14.69 -35.23
N ARG A 18 18.35 13.80 -34.69
CA ARG A 18 16.90 14.01 -34.71
C ARG A 18 16.49 14.81 -33.48
N PRO A 19 15.67 15.86 -33.66
CA PRO A 19 15.24 16.68 -32.55
C PRO A 19 14.50 15.84 -31.51
N ASP A 20 14.70 16.16 -30.23
CA ASP A 20 14.21 15.39 -29.07
C ASP A 20 12.71 15.03 -29.12
N PHE A 21 11.90 15.83 -29.82
CA PHE A 21 10.47 15.57 -30.03
C PHE A 21 10.17 14.33 -30.90
N ALA A 22 11.10 13.90 -31.76
CA ALA A 22 10.97 12.70 -32.59
C ALA A 22 11.34 11.40 -31.83
N LEU A 23 12.00 11.52 -30.68
CA LEU A 23 12.38 10.41 -29.81
C LEU A 23 11.28 10.03 -28.79
N VAL A 24 10.26 10.88 -28.63
CA VAL A 24 9.13 10.73 -27.68
C VAL A 24 8.23 9.52 -27.98
N GLY A 25 8.33 8.94 -29.18
CA GLY A 25 7.61 7.70 -29.56
C GLY A 25 8.45 6.41 -29.51
N VAL A 26 9.77 6.50 -29.33
CA VAL A 26 10.69 5.37 -29.49
C VAL A 26 11.26 4.90 -28.15
N LEU A 27 11.40 5.81 -27.18
CA LEU A 27 11.95 5.51 -25.87
C LEU A 27 10.84 5.26 -24.83
N ARG A 28 10.23 4.08 -24.87
CA ARG A 28 9.46 3.58 -23.71
C ARG A 28 10.46 3.18 -22.64
N ILE A 29 10.66 4.03 -21.64
CA ILE A 29 11.36 3.61 -20.42
C ILE A 29 10.53 2.47 -19.84
N PRO A 30 11.10 1.26 -19.68
CA PRO A 30 10.39 0.18 -19.01
C PRO A 30 10.20 0.60 -17.55
N GLU A 31 9.05 1.20 -17.25
CA GLU A 31 8.55 1.22 -15.88
C GLU A 31 8.49 -0.26 -15.48
N LEU A 32 9.27 -0.63 -14.47
CA LEU A 32 9.16 -1.92 -13.81
C LEU A 32 7.72 -2.04 -13.32
N GLN A 33 6.84 -2.58 -14.18
CA GLN A 33 5.43 -2.80 -13.89
C GLN A 33 5.35 -3.94 -12.89
N THR A 34 5.60 -3.63 -11.60
CA THR A 34 5.11 -4.51 -10.54
C THR A 34 3.60 -4.54 -10.68
N SER A 35 3.04 -5.71 -11.03
CA SER A 35 1.60 -5.88 -11.20
C SER A 35 0.86 -5.22 -10.02
N PRO A 36 0.06 -4.16 -10.26
CA PRO A 36 -0.66 -3.44 -9.22
C PRO A 36 -1.51 -4.38 -8.36
N ALA A 37 -2.09 -5.40 -9.00
CA ALA A 37 -2.86 -6.45 -8.33
C ALA A 37 -2.02 -7.22 -7.30
N ARG A 38 -0.79 -7.63 -7.65
CA ARG A 38 0.09 -8.38 -6.72
C ARG A 38 0.45 -7.55 -5.49
N ALA A 39 0.64 -6.24 -5.65
CA ALA A 39 0.90 -5.33 -4.53
C ALA A 39 -0.31 -5.21 -3.60
N ILE A 40 -1.52 -5.16 -4.16
CA ILE A 40 -2.78 -5.12 -3.40
C ILE A 40 -2.98 -6.45 -2.65
N TYR A 41 -2.89 -7.59 -3.34
CA TYR A 41 -3.06 -8.92 -2.73
C TYR A 41 -2.07 -9.16 -1.58
N ARG A 42 -0.80 -8.80 -1.75
CA ARG A 42 0.19 -8.93 -0.68
C ARG A 42 -0.21 -8.14 0.56
N ARG A 43 -0.70 -6.92 0.40
CA ARG A 43 -1.12 -6.05 1.51
C ARG A 43 -2.38 -6.56 2.19
N VAL A 44 -3.39 -6.98 1.42
CA VAL A 44 -4.59 -7.62 1.95
C VAL A 44 -4.22 -8.87 2.74
N GLY A 45 -3.31 -9.71 2.22
CA GLY A 45 -2.80 -10.88 2.92
C GLY A 45 -2.12 -10.52 4.26
N ILE A 46 -1.29 -9.48 4.29
CA ILE A 46 -0.66 -8.99 5.53
C ILE A 46 -1.71 -8.46 6.52
N ALA A 47 -2.70 -7.69 6.06
CA ALA A 47 -3.76 -7.17 6.91
C ALA A 47 -4.62 -8.29 7.50
N LEU A 48 -4.98 -9.29 6.70
CA LEU A 48 -5.70 -10.48 7.15
C LEU A 48 -4.88 -11.31 8.14
N ALA A 49 -3.56 -11.45 7.93
CA ALA A 49 -2.67 -12.13 8.87
C ALA A 49 -2.58 -11.37 10.21
N ALA A 50 -2.49 -10.04 10.18
CA ALA A 50 -2.51 -9.22 11.39
C ALA A 50 -3.84 -9.33 12.14
N LEU A 51 -4.97 -9.33 11.41
CA LEU A 51 -6.28 -9.57 12.00
C LEU A 51 -6.38 -10.96 12.62
N ALA A 52 -5.98 -12.01 11.90
CA ALA A 52 -6.00 -13.38 12.40
C ALA A 52 -5.12 -13.54 13.66
N LEU A 53 -3.96 -12.88 13.70
CA LEU A 53 -3.10 -12.84 14.88
C LEU A 53 -3.79 -12.15 16.06
N ALA A 54 -4.47 -11.02 15.83
CA ALA A 54 -5.24 -10.35 16.87
C ALA A 54 -6.36 -11.24 17.42
N VAL A 55 -7.10 -11.90 16.53
CA VAL A 55 -8.15 -12.85 16.90
C VAL A 55 -7.58 -13.98 17.75
N LEU A 56 -6.43 -14.55 17.36
CA LEU A 56 -5.77 -15.61 18.11
C LEU A 56 -5.38 -15.14 19.52
N ILE A 57 -4.77 -13.95 19.64
CA ILE A 57 -4.39 -13.38 20.93
C ILE A 57 -5.62 -13.21 21.84
N VAL A 58 -6.69 -12.61 21.31
CA VAL A 58 -7.94 -12.39 22.05
C VAL A 58 -8.60 -13.71 22.43
N TYR A 59 -8.60 -14.69 21.52
CA TYR A 59 -9.19 -15.99 21.77
C TYR A 59 -8.47 -16.77 22.88
N ILE A 60 -7.14 -16.66 22.95
CA ILE A 60 -6.34 -17.26 24.03
C ILE A 60 -6.61 -16.57 25.37
N ASP A 61 -6.76 -15.24 25.38
CA ASP A 61 -6.96 -14.42 26.59
C ASP A 61 -8.45 -14.15 26.89
N ARG A 62 -9.38 -14.85 26.23
CA ARG A 62 -10.82 -14.54 26.21
C ARG A 62 -11.49 -14.52 27.60
N GLU A 63 -10.95 -15.28 28.55
CA GLU A 63 -11.43 -15.31 29.94
C GLU A 63 -11.26 -13.97 30.66
N GLY A 64 -10.33 -13.12 30.18
CA GLY A 64 -10.12 -11.78 30.70
C GLY A 64 -11.03 -10.70 30.12
N TYR A 65 -11.96 -11.10 29.24
CA TYR A 65 -12.91 -10.21 28.56
C TYR A 65 -14.32 -10.46 29.07
N ARG A 66 -15.13 -9.40 28.99
CA ARG A 66 -16.56 -9.46 29.27
C ARG A 66 -17.34 -8.86 28.12
N ASP A 67 -18.45 -9.49 27.81
CA ASP A 67 -19.50 -8.93 26.96
C ASP A 67 -20.50 -8.15 27.82
N ALA A 68 -21.29 -7.26 27.21
CA ALA A 68 -22.32 -6.46 27.87
C ALA A 68 -23.42 -7.32 28.53
N GLN A 69 -23.55 -8.58 28.11
CA GLN A 69 -24.48 -9.56 28.68
C GLN A 69 -23.83 -10.53 29.69
N ASP A 70 -22.56 -10.29 30.07
CA ASP A 70 -21.77 -11.17 30.96
C ASP A 70 -21.69 -12.64 30.48
N ASN A 71 -21.75 -12.86 29.17
CA ASN A 71 -21.57 -14.16 28.55
C ASN A 71 -20.07 -14.48 28.32
N GLU A 72 -19.75 -15.78 28.24
CA GLU A 72 -18.44 -16.22 27.75
C GLU A 72 -18.25 -15.84 26.27
N LEU A 73 -17.06 -15.37 25.92
CA LEU A 73 -16.76 -14.97 24.54
C LEU A 73 -16.63 -16.20 23.63
N SER A 74 -17.44 -16.24 22.58
CA SER A 74 -17.29 -17.17 21.47
C SER A 74 -16.14 -16.76 20.54
N LEU A 75 -15.76 -17.66 19.62
CA LEU A 75 -14.79 -17.32 18.57
C LEU A 75 -15.28 -16.14 17.69
N LEU A 76 -16.60 -16.05 17.46
CA LEU A 76 -17.18 -14.98 16.66
C LEU A 76 -17.02 -13.63 17.39
N ASP A 77 -17.22 -13.62 18.71
CA ASP A 77 -17.04 -12.43 19.55
C ASP A 77 -15.58 -11.96 19.55
N CYS A 78 -14.63 -12.91 19.52
CA CYS A 78 -13.21 -12.60 19.38
C CYS A 78 -12.89 -11.98 18.01
N ILE A 79 -13.47 -12.50 16.92
CA ILE A 79 -13.33 -11.94 15.56
C ILE A 79 -13.92 -10.53 15.50
N TYR A 80 -15.10 -10.35 16.07
CA TYR A 80 -15.78 -9.07 16.15
C TYR A 80 -14.94 -8.04 16.93
N TYR A 81 -14.53 -8.39 18.16
CA TYR A 81 -13.70 -7.54 19.01
C TYR A 81 -12.40 -7.13 18.32
N ALA A 82 -11.68 -8.09 17.72
CA ALA A 82 -10.43 -7.82 17.02
C ALA A 82 -10.64 -6.88 15.83
N THR A 83 -11.69 -7.11 15.03
CA THR A 83 -12.01 -6.28 13.87
C THR A 83 -12.32 -4.84 14.30
N VAL A 84 -13.24 -4.67 15.25
CA VAL A 84 -13.71 -3.37 15.77
C VAL A 84 -12.58 -2.60 16.47
N SER A 85 -11.68 -3.30 17.16
CA SER A 85 -10.55 -2.70 17.85
C SER A 85 -9.43 -2.29 16.90
N LEU A 86 -9.05 -3.16 15.95
CA LEU A 86 -8.02 -2.86 14.94
C LEU A 86 -8.47 -1.80 13.94
N SER A 87 -9.75 -1.76 13.58
CA SER A 87 -10.36 -0.71 12.75
C SER A 87 -10.51 0.63 13.48
N THR A 88 -10.19 0.65 14.78
CA THR A 88 -10.36 1.81 15.67
C THR A 88 -11.80 2.30 15.78
N THR A 89 -12.78 1.43 15.54
CA THR A 89 -14.20 1.74 15.71
C THR A 89 -14.56 1.72 17.20
N GLY A 90 -14.18 0.66 17.92
CA GLY A 90 -14.25 0.58 19.38
C GLY A 90 -15.65 0.80 19.99
N TYR A 91 -16.63 -0.04 19.66
CA TYR A 91 -18.00 0.09 20.19
C TYR A 91 -18.10 0.01 21.72
N GLY A 92 -17.20 -0.75 22.37
CA GLY A 92 -17.11 -0.84 23.83
C GLY A 92 -18.12 -1.80 24.48
N ASP A 93 -18.81 -2.59 23.67
CA ASP A 93 -19.66 -3.71 24.07
C ASP A 93 -18.85 -4.88 24.64
N ILE A 94 -17.73 -5.23 23.98
CA ILE A 94 -16.77 -6.21 24.49
C ILE A 94 -15.53 -5.48 24.98
N THR A 95 -15.15 -5.71 26.25
CA THR A 95 -14.01 -5.01 26.87
C THR A 95 -13.13 -5.92 27.72
N PRO A 96 -11.80 -5.69 27.74
CA PRO A 96 -10.91 -6.35 28.69
C PRO A 96 -11.18 -5.82 30.10
N PHE A 97 -11.61 -6.69 31.01
CA PHE A 97 -11.94 -6.30 32.38
C PHE A 97 -10.85 -6.67 33.37
N THR A 98 -10.10 -7.76 33.13
CA THR A 98 -9.02 -8.19 34.02
C THR A 98 -7.75 -7.34 33.82
N PRO A 99 -6.89 -7.18 34.85
CA PRO A 99 -5.62 -6.48 34.71
C PRO A 99 -4.68 -7.10 33.66
N SER A 100 -4.66 -8.43 33.54
CA SER A 100 -3.86 -9.14 32.55
C SER A 100 -4.33 -8.84 31.12
N ALA A 101 -5.64 -8.88 30.87
CA ALA A 101 -6.19 -8.60 29.54
C ALA A 101 -5.98 -7.15 29.11
N ARG A 102 -6.03 -6.21 30.06
CA ARG A 102 -5.68 -4.80 29.80
C ARG A 102 -4.22 -4.66 29.41
N LEU A 103 -3.31 -5.36 30.09
CA LEU A 103 -1.89 -5.34 29.76
C LEU A 103 -1.62 -5.92 28.37
N VAL A 104 -2.23 -7.06 28.04
CA VAL A 104 -2.17 -7.69 26.70
C VAL A 104 -2.68 -6.72 25.63
N ASN A 105 -3.77 -6.00 25.89
CA ASN A 105 -4.30 -5.01 24.95
C ASN A 105 -3.35 -3.85 24.70
N VAL A 106 -2.73 -3.33 25.75
CA VAL A 106 -1.77 -2.23 25.64
C VAL A 106 -0.51 -2.69 24.92
N LEU A 107 0.03 -3.86 25.25
CA LEU A 107 1.32 -4.31 24.74
C LEU A 107 1.25 -5.01 23.37
N LEU A 108 0.13 -5.67 23.03
CA LEU A 108 0.02 -6.47 21.80
C LEU A 108 -1.04 -5.92 20.83
N ILE A 109 -2.27 -5.67 21.29
CA ILE A 109 -3.35 -5.21 20.40
C ILE A 109 -3.10 -3.80 19.88
N THR A 110 -2.60 -2.89 20.72
CA THR A 110 -2.31 -1.50 20.33
C THR A 110 -1.25 -1.37 19.24
N PRO A 111 -0.06 -1.99 19.33
CA PRO A 111 0.90 -1.92 18.22
C PRO A 111 0.39 -2.64 16.96
N LEU A 112 -0.35 -3.74 17.11
CA LEU A 112 -0.95 -4.45 15.99
C LEU A 112 -1.99 -3.60 15.25
N ARG A 113 -2.78 -2.79 15.97
CA ARG A 113 -3.69 -1.77 15.44
C ARG A 113 -2.95 -0.71 14.62
N ILE A 114 -1.85 -0.17 15.14
CA ILE A 114 -1.04 0.82 14.41
C ILE A 114 -0.50 0.19 13.12
N PHE A 115 0.03 -1.03 13.20
CA PHE A 115 0.51 -1.76 12.02
C PHE A 115 -0.61 -2.01 11.00
N PHE A 116 -1.78 -2.46 11.46
CA PHE A 116 -2.95 -2.70 10.61
C PHE A 116 -3.38 -1.43 9.86
N LEU A 117 -3.46 -0.30 10.56
CA LEU A 117 -3.79 1.00 9.95
C LEU A 117 -2.74 1.44 8.93
N ILE A 118 -1.44 1.24 9.20
CA ILE A 118 -0.38 1.57 8.24
C ILE A 118 -0.54 0.75 6.96
N VAL A 119 -0.83 -0.55 7.09
CA VAL A 119 -1.04 -1.43 5.92
C VAL A 119 -2.30 -1.03 5.15
N LEU A 120 -3.38 -0.70 5.84
CA LEU A 120 -4.66 -0.33 5.25
C LEU A 120 -4.58 1.03 4.55
N VAL A 121 -4.20 2.08 5.28
CA VAL A 121 -4.15 3.48 4.81
C VAL A 121 -2.96 3.74 3.90
N GLY A 122 -1.84 3.02 4.10
CA GLY A 122 -0.60 3.25 3.36
C GLY A 122 -0.75 3.10 1.85
N THR A 123 -1.73 2.31 1.39
CA THR A 123 -2.05 2.16 -0.04
C THR A 123 -2.66 3.43 -0.62
N THR A 124 -3.71 3.93 0.03
CA THR A 124 -4.43 5.14 -0.35
C THR A 124 -3.51 6.35 -0.31
N LEU A 125 -2.70 6.48 0.75
CA LEU A 125 -1.76 7.59 0.86
C LEU A 125 -0.69 7.54 -0.25
N SER A 126 -0.16 6.35 -0.56
CA SER A 126 0.78 6.17 -1.67
C SER A 126 0.14 6.51 -3.01
N ALA A 127 -1.09 6.06 -3.26
CA ALA A 127 -1.82 6.30 -4.49
C ALA A 127 -2.16 7.78 -4.70
N LEU A 128 -2.66 8.46 -3.66
CA LEU A 128 -2.93 9.90 -3.69
C LEU A 128 -1.65 10.70 -3.94
N THR A 129 -0.56 10.35 -3.25
CA THR A 129 0.73 11.04 -3.41
C THR A 129 1.32 10.84 -4.81
N GLN A 130 1.21 9.63 -5.36
CA GLN A 130 1.70 9.33 -6.71
C GLN A 130 0.93 10.10 -7.79
N SER A 131 -0.40 10.16 -7.68
CA SER A 131 -1.26 10.96 -8.55
C SER A 131 -0.95 12.46 -8.46
N SER A 132 -0.75 13.00 -7.25
CA SER A 132 -0.37 14.41 -7.07
C SER A 132 1.00 14.74 -7.68
N ARG A 133 2.00 13.87 -7.51
CA ARG A 133 3.36 14.09 -8.05
C ARG A 133 3.39 14.03 -9.58
N GLN A 134 2.61 13.13 -10.19
CA GLN A 134 2.50 13.06 -11.66
C GLN A 134 1.79 14.29 -12.23
N ALA A 135 0.69 14.72 -11.62
CA ALA A 135 -0.01 15.95 -12.03
C ALA A 135 0.91 17.18 -11.93
N PHE A 136 1.68 17.30 -10.85
CA PHE A 136 2.61 18.43 -10.65
C PHE A 136 3.77 18.44 -11.66
N LYS A 137 4.31 17.27 -12.02
CA LYS A 137 5.34 17.14 -13.07
C LYS A 137 4.81 17.54 -14.45
N ILE A 138 3.61 17.09 -14.81
CA ILE A 138 2.96 17.43 -16.08
C ILE A 138 2.70 18.94 -16.14
N GLN A 139 2.19 19.54 -15.06
CA GLN A 139 1.96 20.98 -14.96
C GLN A 139 3.26 21.80 -15.13
N ARG A 140 4.35 21.40 -14.47
CA ARG A 140 5.67 22.05 -14.60
C ARG A 140 6.26 21.92 -15.99
N TRP A 141 6.18 20.74 -16.60
CA TRP A 141 6.66 20.53 -17.97
C TRP A 141 5.86 21.39 -18.95
N ARG A 142 4.52 21.44 -18.80
CA ARG A 142 3.65 22.30 -19.61
C ARG A 142 3.94 23.79 -19.46
N GLN A 143 4.39 24.24 -18.28
CA GLN A 143 4.83 25.62 -18.05
C GLN A 143 6.19 25.93 -18.69
N HIS A 144 7.12 24.97 -18.76
CA HIS A 144 8.42 25.16 -19.42
C HIS A 144 8.36 25.07 -20.95
N VAL A 145 7.33 24.44 -21.53
CA VAL A 145 7.24 24.22 -22.99
C VAL A 145 6.35 25.29 -23.68
N ARG A 146 5.72 26.21 -22.93
CA ARG A 146 5.13 27.44 -23.49
C ARG A 146 6.24 28.45 -23.81
N ASN A 147 7.03 28.19 -24.86
CA ASN A 147 7.79 29.17 -25.66
C ASN A 147 8.81 28.54 -26.63
N HIS A 148 8.78 27.21 -26.87
CA HIS A 148 9.64 26.62 -27.90
C HIS A 148 8.75 26.04 -29.02
N THR A 149 8.36 26.93 -29.93
CA THR A 149 8.02 26.55 -31.31
C THR A 149 9.36 26.44 -32.05
N VAL A 150 9.66 25.27 -32.61
CA VAL A 150 10.73 25.09 -33.60
C VAL A 150 10.11 25.20 -34.98
#